data_AF-A0A1V5XPF2-F1
#
_entry.id   AF-A0A1V5XPF2-F1
#
_cell.length_a   1.000
_cell.length_b   1.000
_cell.length_c   1.000
_cell.angle_alpha   90.00
_cell.angle_beta   90.00
_cell.angle_gamma   90.00
#
_symmetry.space_group_name_H-M   'P 1'
#
loop_
_entity.id
_entity.type
_entity.pdbx_description
1 polymer ?
#
loop_
_entity_poly.entity_id
_entity_poly.type
_entity_poly.pdbx_seq_one_letter_code
_entity_poly.pdbx_strand_id
1 'polypeptide(L)'
;MDPTSKRSVGRWTTMGLSGFIAACERVPVNARLGAMSCFWQRAFVRHGWTWFMLLTCLALVGLSSCATSPGSDGADSDNLLAHRSAVDSSGVSRPGRLTDGRAAEEGDDWRTQLTAVLRSRDAYVVYDLGQSMPIVAVSLQGDANDTYSLFVSDDGQSYELLWAARPVRGSGMQTRTATGLEGRGRYVKLQASGGDGRYSVGELGVWSRVPDPFPPTLRTSKGKPSQEDAEQRMQIFGLVAAVFLLMHRRDSPWWMKALVIVPVGFGISLGLKLSELWPLEQAELTLLRATIAACAVAPPLRWGFWPCLPSAVITTSACRNFGMRPKGVRPLFIHGICGCTSPW
;
A
#
# COMPACT_ATOMS: atom_id res chain seq x y z
N MET A 1 58.84 -53.53 28.52
CA MET A 1 59.97 -52.56 28.48
C MET A 1 59.46 -51.35 27.72
N ASP A 2 59.27 -50.14 28.24
CA ASP A 2 59.41 -49.54 29.57
C ASP A 2 58.45 -48.32 29.54
N PRO A 3 57.56 -48.12 30.53
CA PRO A 3 56.53 -47.08 30.51
C PRO A 3 56.86 -45.93 31.48
N THR A 4 57.07 -44.71 30.98
CA THR A 4 57.17 -43.53 31.88
C THR A 4 56.68 -42.24 31.24
N SER A 5 55.48 -41.81 31.63
CA SER A 5 55.10 -40.39 31.62
C SER A 5 54.22 -40.10 32.83
N LYS A 6 54.86 -39.46 33.80
CA LYS A 6 54.34 -39.10 35.14
C LYS A 6 53.29 -37.99 35.00
N ARG A 7 52.04 -38.28 35.38
CA ARG A 7 51.07 -37.24 35.76
C ARG A 7 51.15 -37.01 37.27
N SER A 8 51.39 -35.76 37.65
CA SER A 8 51.38 -35.28 39.01
C SER A 8 49.97 -35.32 39.58
N VAL A 9 49.83 -36.02 40.71
CA VAL A 9 48.62 -36.07 41.53
C VAL A 9 48.57 -34.78 42.35
N GLY A 10 47.63 -33.90 42.00
CA GLY A 10 47.28 -32.72 42.78
C GLY A 10 46.57 -33.13 44.07
N ARG A 11 47.23 -32.85 45.19
CA ARG A 11 46.79 -33.03 46.58
C ARG A 11 45.55 -32.17 46.85
N TRP A 12 44.39 -32.79 47.04
CA TRP A 12 43.18 -32.14 47.57
C TRP A 12 43.24 -32.14 49.09
N THR A 13 43.67 -31.04 49.67
CA THR A 13 43.47 -30.77 51.10
C THR A 13 42.00 -30.44 51.35
N THR A 14 41.38 -31.27 52.18
CA THR A 14 40.11 -31.05 52.87
C THR A 14 40.12 -29.71 53.61
N MET A 15 39.40 -28.71 53.10
CA MET A 15 39.02 -27.52 53.87
C MET A 15 37.68 -27.81 54.57
N GLY A 16 37.71 -27.72 55.89
CA GLY A 16 36.61 -28.03 56.79
C GLY A 16 35.39 -27.13 56.57
N LEU A 17 34.24 -27.79 56.57
CA LEU A 17 32.90 -27.22 56.48
C LEU A 17 32.45 -26.69 57.85
N SER A 18 33.17 -25.71 58.43
CA SER A 18 32.83 -25.19 59.77
C SER A 18 33.14 -23.70 59.99
N GLY A 19 33.32 -22.90 58.92
CA GLY A 19 33.70 -21.49 59.04
C GLY A 19 32.83 -20.46 58.32
N PHE A 20 31.78 -20.85 57.60
CA PHE A 20 31.00 -19.94 56.75
C PHE A 20 29.63 -19.51 57.31
N ILE A 21 29.34 -19.82 58.57
CA ILE A 21 28.13 -19.36 59.27
C ILE A 21 28.53 -18.42 60.41
N ALA A 22 29.21 -17.30 60.09
CA ALA A 22 29.48 -16.26 61.09
C ALA A 22 29.81 -14.87 60.50
N ALA A 23 29.44 -14.56 59.25
CA ALA A 23 29.69 -13.24 58.66
C ALA A 23 28.60 -12.79 57.68
N CYS A 24 27.34 -13.12 57.99
CA CYS A 24 26.20 -12.68 57.18
C CYS A 24 25.12 -12.02 58.05
N GLU A 25 25.53 -11.21 59.02
CA GLU A 25 24.62 -10.39 59.80
C GLU A 25 25.02 -8.92 59.66
N ARG A 26 24.04 -8.10 59.23
CA ARG A 26 24.07 -6.64 59.01
C ARG A 26 24.51 -6.16 57.63
N VAL A 27 23.73 -6.49 56.62
CA VAL A 27 23.47 -5.54 55.53
C VAL A 27 22.04 -5.02 55.70
N PRO A 28 21.81 -3.70 55.87
CA PRO A 28 20.47 -3.15 56.06
C PRO A 28 19.61 -3.37 54.81
N VAL A 29 18.38 -3.84 55.02
CA VAL A 29 17.40 -4.20 53.98
C VAL A 29 17.15 -3.07 52.97
N ASN A 30 17.37 -1.82 53.39
CA ASN A 30 17.18 -0.62 52.56
C ASN A 30 18.19 -0.49 51.40
N ALA A 31 19.37 -1.15 51.49
CA ALA A 31 20.38 -1.10 50.43
C ALA A 31 20.11 -2.08 49.27
N ARG A 32 19.34 -3.16 49.51
CA ARG A 32 19.01 -4.15 48.46
C ARG A 32 17.85 -3.70 47.56
N LEU A 33 16.93 -2.88 48.06
CA LEU A 33 15.81 -2.35 47.28
C LEU A 33 16.22 -1.21 46.33
N GLY A 34 17.21 -0.39 46.69
CA GLY A 34 17.72 0.69 45.84
C GLY A 34 18.52 0.24 44.60
N ALA A 35 19.22 -0.90 44.69
CA ALA A 35 19.97 -1.44 43.56
C ALA A 35 19.09 -2.16 42.52
N MET A 36 17.96 -2.75 42.95
CA MET A 36 17.01 -3.39 42.04
C MET A 36 16.14 -2.39 41.26
N SER A 37 15.81 -1.23 41.83
CA SER A 37 15.01 -0.20 41.14
C SER A 37 15.78 0.50 40.00
N CYS A 38 17.08 0.73 40.16
CA CYS A 38 17.94 1.32 39.12
C CYS A 38 18.17 0.40 37.91
N PHE A 39 18.20 -0.92 38.13
CA PHE A 39 18.38 -1.89 37.04
C PHE A 39 17.08 -2.10 36.24
N TRP A 40 15.92 -2.06 36.92
CA TRP A 40 14.61 -2.18 36.27
C TRP A 40 14.21 -0.92 35.49
N GLN A 41 14.55 0.28 35.95
CA GLN A 41 14.26 1.52 35.21
C GLN A 41 15.01 1.64 33.87
N ARG A 42 16.22 1.09 33.74
CA ARG A 42 16.95 1.13 32.45
C ARG A 42 16.56 0.01 31.48
N ALA A 43 16.12 -1.14 31.99
CA ALA A 43 15.66 -2.25 31.15
C ALA A 43 14.25 -1.99 30.56
N PHE A 44 13.34 -1.39 31.34
CA PHE A 44 11.97 -1.12 30.88
C PHE A 44 11.87 0.03 29.86
N VAL A 45 12.71 1.07 29.98
CA VAL A 45 12.66 2.23 29.06
C VAL A 45 13.16 1.88 27.65
N ARG A 46 14.04 0.88 27.51
CA ARG A 46 14.63 0.52 26.21
C ARG A 46 13.89 -0.60 25.46
N HIS A 47 13.26 -1.54 26.18
CA HIS A 47 12.50 -2.63 25.56
C HIS A 47 10.98 -2.46 25.60
N GLY A 48 10.44 -1.72 26.57
CA GLY A 48 9.00 -1.46 26.66
C GLY A 48 8.49 -0.67 25.46
N TRP A 49 9.29 0.31 24.99
CA TRP A 49 8.89 1.18 23.88
C TRP A 49 8.88 0.46 22.53
N THR A 50 9.82 -0.47 22.30
CA THR A 50 9.85 -1.28 21.06
C THR A 50 8.70 -2.27 21.00
N TRP A 51 8.34 -2.91 22.12
CA TRP A 51 7.19 -3.82 22.19
C TRP A 51 5.86 -3.08 22.06
N PHE A 52 5.75 -1.89 22.67
CA PHE A 52 4.56 -1.05 22.56
C PHE A 52 4.32 -0.58 21.11
N MET A 53 5.36 -0.13 20.42
CA MET A 53 5.26 0.24 18.99
C MET A 53 4.90 -0.95 18.10
N LEU A 54 5.50 -2.13 18.32
CA LEU A 54 5.20 -3.32 17.53
C LEU A 54 3.74 -3.80 17.73
N LEU A 55 3.25 -3.77 18.97
CA LEU A 55 1.85 -4.11 19.29
C LEU A 55 0.86 -3.09 18.71
N THR A 56 1.22 -1.81 18.70
CA THR A 56 0.36 -0.75 18.13
C THR A 56 0.30 -0.85 16.61
N CYS A 57 1.42 -1.17 15.93
CA CYS A 57 1.42 -1.48 14.50
C CYS A 57 0.61 -2.74 14.17
N LEU A 58 0.71 -3.81 14.97
CA LEU A 58 -0.10 -5.02 14.75
C LEU A 58 -1.60 -4.75 14.95
N ALA A 59 -1.95 -3.93 15.95
CA ALA A 59 -3.34 -3.53 16.20
C ALA A 59 -3.93 -2.67 15.08
N LEU A 60 -3.12 -1.77 14.49
CA LEU A 60 -3.54 -0.95 13.34
C LEU A 60 -3.73 -1.77 12.06
N VAL A 61 -2.97 -2.87 11.88
CA VAL A 61 -3.14 -3.76 10.72
C VAL A 61 -4.31 -4.74 10.89
N GLY A 62 -4.60 -5.18 12.11
CA GLY A 62 -5.69 -6.14 12.38
C GLY A 62 -7.11 -5.57 12.29
N LEU A 63 -7.27 -4.25 12.46
CA LEU A 63 -8.61 -3.62 12.48
C LEU A 63 -9.17 -3.25 11.10
N SER A 64 -8.41 -3.40 10.01
CA SER A 64 -8.87 -3.03 8.66
C SER A 64 -9.57 -4.15 7.87
N SER A 65 -9.79 -5.34 8.44
CA SER A 65 -10.31 -6.50 7.68
C SER A 65 -11.78 -6.88 7.90
N CYS A 66 -12.56 -6.13 8.68
CA CYS A 66 -14.00 -6.36 8.80
C CYS A 66 -14.80 -5.36 7.96
N ALA A 67 -14.63 -5.41 6.64
CA ALA A 67 -15.54 -4.73 5.73
C ALA A 67 -16.76 -5.63 5.49
N THR A 68 -17.82 -5.37 6.25
CA THR A 68 -19.16 -5.96 6.14
C THR A 68 -19.63 -5.95 4.69
N SER A 69 -19.96 -7.11 4.14
CA SER A 69 -20.64 -7.24 2.86
C SER A 69 -21.98 -6.49 2.93
N PRO A 70 -22.21 -5.48 2.07
CA PRO A 70 -23.44 -4.71 2.09
C PRO A 70 -24.59 -5.58 1.58
N GLY A 71 -25.64 -5.66 2.39
CA GLY A 71 -26.85 -6.45 2.15
C GLY A 71 -27.56 -6.14 0.84
N SER A 72 -28.17 -7.19 0.30
CA SER A 72 -28.94 -7.32 -0.94
C SER A 72 -30.33 -6.68 -0.87
N ASP A 73 -30.45 -5.50 -0.23
CA ASP A 73 -31.76 -4.86 -0.05
C ASP A 73 -32.05 -3.88 -1.20
N GLY A 74 -32.49 -4.43 -2.32
CA GLY A 74 -32.89 -3.64 -3.50
C GLY A 74 -32.30 -4.13 -4.82
N ALA A 75 -31.88 -5.40 -4.91
CA ALA A 75 -31.70 -6.02 -6.21
C ALA A 75 -33.08 -6.04 -6.90
N ASP A 76 -33.22 -5.15 -7.86
CA ASP A 76 -34.36 -5.07 -8.77
C ASP A 76 -34.52 -6.47 -9.39
N SER A 77 -35.47 -7.26 -8.87
CA SER A 77 -35.50 -8.73 -9.00
C SER A 77 -35.58 -9.22 -10.45
N ASP A 78 -35.90 -8.31 -11.36
CA ASP A 78 -36.17 -8.57 -12.77
C ASP A 78 -35.03 -8.09 -13.69
N ASN A 79 -33.96 -7.45 -13.18
CA ASN A 79 -32.77 -7.13 -13.98
C ASN A 79 -32.02 -8.43 -14.31
N LEU A 80 -32.02 -8.81 -15.59
CA LEU A 80 -31.44 -10.07 -16.07
C LEU A 80 -29.91 -10.13 -15.90
N LEU A 81 -29.25 -8.96 -15.77
CA LEU A 81 -27.80 -8.84 -15.58
C LEU A 81 -27.37 -8.69 -14.13
N ALA A 82 -28.28 -8.49 -13.18
CA ALA A 82 -27.91 -8.24 -11.78
C ALA A 82 -26.99 -9.34 -11.24
N HIS A 83 -25.82 -8.93 -10.75
CA HIS A 83 -24.77 -9.78 -10.19
C HIS A 83 -24.20 -10.86 -11.13
N ARG A 84 -24.47 -10.76 -12.44
CA ARG A 84 -23.86 -11.66 -13.44
C ARG A 84 -22.38 -11.34 -13.59
N SER A 85 -21.55 -12.37 -13.67
CA SER A 85 -20.15 -12.21 -14.07
C SER A 85 -20.05 -12.19 -15.59
N ALA A 86 -19.13 -11.39 -16.13
CA ALA A 86 -18.83 -11.41 -17.55
C ALA A 86 -18.30 -12.79 -17.96
N VAL A 87 -18.84 -13.34 -19.05
CA VAL A 87 -18.35 -14.60 -19.63
C VAL A 87 -17.19 -14.36 -20.60
N ASP A 88 -17.11 -13.16 -21.17
CA ASP A 88 -15.99 -12.70 -21.97
C ASP A 88 -15.83 -11.18 -21.82
N SER A 89 -14.60 -10.69 -21.90
CA SER A 89 -14.32 -9.26 -21.92
C SER A 89 -12.93 -8.98 -22.47
N SER A 90 -12.81 -7.91 -23.26
CA SER A 90 -11.51 -7.43 -23.74
C SER A 90 -11.41 -5.93 -23.53
N GLY A 91 -10.28 -5.48 -22.97
CA GLY A 91 -10.02 -4.05 -22.78
C GLY A 91 -10.91 -3.35 -21.74
N VAL A 92 -11.62 -4.07 -20.88
CA VAL A 92 -12.50 -3.51 -19.83
C VAL A 92 -11.88 -3.69 -18.45
N SER A 93 -11.82 -2.63 -17.65
CA SER A 93 -11.44 -2.75 -16.23
C SER A 93 -12.64 -3.14 -15.37
N ARG A 94 -12.45 -4.11 -14.48
CA ARG A 94 -13.46 -4.54 -13.48
C ARG A 94 -14.88 -4.72 -14.08
N PRO A 95 -15.07 -5.63 -15.05
CA PRO A 95 -16.37 -5.79 -15.72
C PRO A 95 -17.54 -6.10 -14.75
N GLY A 96 -17.26 -6.63 -13.55
CA GLY A 96 -18.30 -6.82 -12.53
C GLY A 96 -18.96 -5.52 -12.03
N ARG A 97 -18.38 -4.33 -12.29
CA ARG A 97 -18.97 -3.04 -11.91
C ARG A 97 -20.26 -2.74 -12.66
N LEU A 98 -20.36 -3.14 -13.92
CA LEU A 98 -21.54 -2.83 -14.73
C LEU A 98 -22.80 -3.53 -14.23
N THR A 99 -22.70 -4.46 -13.27
CA THR A 99 -23.82 -5.31 -12.87
C THR A 99 -23.87 -5.50 -11.35
N ASP A 100 -23.22 -4.62 -10.57
CA ASP A 100 -23.15 -4.74 -9.11
C ASP A 100 -24.28 -4.00 -8.39
N GLY A 101 -25.18 -3.34 -9.15
CA GLY A 101 -26.32 -2.60 -8.65
C GLY A 101 -25.94 -1.23 -8.07
N ARG A 102 -24.73 -0.74 -8.34
CA ARG A 102 -24.22 0.53 -7.83
C ARG A 102 -23.88 1.45 -8.98
N ALA A 103 -24.48 2.62 -8.95
CA ALA A 103 -24.21 3.68 -9.90
C ALA A 103 -23.40 4.80 -9.24
N ALA A 104 -22.63 5.53 -10.05
CA ALA A 104 -22.13 6.83 -9.62
C ALA A 104 -23.29 7.83 -9.50
N GLU A 105 -23.09 8.95 -8.81
CA GLU A 105 -24.07 10.04 -8.90
C GLU A 105 -24.05 10.64 -10.32
N GLU A 106 -25.20 11.09 -10.80
CA GLU A 106 -25.26 11.81 -12.09
C GLU A 106 -24.35 13.04 -12.03
N GLY A 107 -23.47 13.21 -13.01
CA GLY A 107 -22.49 14.29 -13.03
C GLY A 107 -21.13 13.92 -12.42
N ASP A 108 -20.97 12.75 -11.81
CA ASP A 108 -19.69 12.30 -11.26
C ASP A 108 -18.61 12.14 -12.33
N ASP A 109 -17.35 12.21 -11.89
CA ASP A 109 -16.21 11.94 -12.76
C ASP A 109 -16.37 10.59 -13.47
N TRP A 110 -16.00 10.54 -14.75
CA TRP A 110 -16.14 9.35 -15.57
C TRP A 110 -15.28 8.18 -15.05
N ARG A 111 -14.17 8.46 -14.37
CA ARG A 111 -13.17 7.47 -13.95
C ARG A 111 -13.04 7.36 -12.44
N THR A 112 -13.97 6.65 -11.81
CA THR A 112 -14.03 6.47 -10.35
C THR A 112 -13.90 4.99 -9.97
N GLN A 113 -13.88 4.71 -8.67
CA GLN A 113 -13.94 3.33 -8.15
C GLN A 113 -15.26 2.60 -8.46
N LEU A 114 -16.29 3.34 -8.89
CA LEU A 114 -17.61 2.83 -9.22
C LEU A 114 -17.77 2.51 -10.70
N THR A 115 -16.83 2.92 -11.56
CA THR A 115 -16.95 2.72 -13.01
C THR A 115 -16.00 1.64 -13.53
N ALA A 116 -16.43 0.95 -14.57
CA ALA A 116 -15.61 0.14 -15.44
C ALA A 116 -15.13 0.98 -16.62
N VAL A 117 -13.82 0.94 -16.91
CA VAL A 117 -13.20 1.73 -17.98
C VAL A 117 -13.01 0.83 -19.20
N LEU A 118 -13.52 1.28 -20.35
CA LEU A 118 -13.33 0.64 -21.64
C LEU A 118 -12.15 1.34 -22.33
N ARG A 119 -11.04 0.61 -22.51
CA ARG A 119 -9.74 1.19 -22.91
C ARG A 119 -9.68 1.69 -24.36
N SER A 120 -10.63 1.27 -25.19
CA SER A 120 -10.69 1.62 -26.60
C SER A 120 -12.10 1.39 -27.15
N ARG A 121 -12.35 1.77 -28.40
CA ARG A 121 -13.60 1.46 -29.11
C ARG A 121 -13.78 -0.03 -29.38
N ASP A 122 -12.69 -0.80 -29.38
CA ASP A 122 -12.74 -2.26 -29.55
C ASP A 122 -12.96 -3.00 -28.23
N ALA A 123 -12.95 -2.28 -27.10
CA ALA A 123 -13.19 -2.87 -25.80
C ALA A 123 -14.66 -3.28 -25.65
N TYR A 124 -14.88 -4.47 -25.11
CA TYR A 124 -16.21 -5.03 -24.97
C TYR A 124 -16.34 -5.91 -23.74
N VAL A 125 -17.57 -6.12 -23.30
CA VAL A 125 -17.93 -7.09 -22.26
C VAL A 125 -19.16 -7.86 -22.68
N VAL A 126 -19.17 -9.17 -22.42
CA VAL A 126 -20.26 -10.09 -22.74
C VAL A 126 -20.77 -10.75 -21.47
N TYR A 127 -22.09 -10.80 -21.32
CA TYR A 127 -22.78 -11.52 -20.26
C TYR A 127 -23.68 -12.60 -20.86
N ASP A 128 -23.76 -13.74 -20.17
CA ASP A 128 -24.69 -14.83 -20.49
C ASP A 128 -25.91 -14.76 -19.56
N LEU A 129 -27.09 -14.62 -20.15
CA LEU A 129 -28.38 -14.62 -19.44
C LEU A 129 -28.80 -16.04 -19.01
N GLY A 130 -28.13 -17.08 -19.53
CA GLY A 130 -28.35 -18.50 -19.29
C GLY A 130 -29.30 -19.14 -20.30
N GLN A 131 -30.21 -18.36 -20.89
CA GLN A 131 -31.14 -18.78 -21.93
C GLN A 131 -31.54 -17.58 -22.80
N SER A 132 -32.10 -17.85 -23.98
CA SER A 132 -32.60 -16.81 -24.88
C SER A 132 -33.85 -16.14 -24.31
N MET A 133 -33.72 -14.85 -23.97
CA MET A 133 -34.75 -14.04 -23.30
C MET A 133 -35.16 -12.84 -24.17
N PRO A 134 -36.43 -12.41 -24.14
CA PRO A 134 -36.80 -11.11 -24.68
C PRO A 134 -36.16 -9.99 -23.85
N ILE A 135 -35.71 -8.93 -24.51
CA ILE A 135 -35.14 -7.74 -23.88
C ILE A 135 -35.94 -6.53 -24.37
N VAL A 136 -36.74 -5.97 -23.47
CA VAL A 136 -37.72 -4.91 -23.79
C VAL A 136 -37.36 -3.56 -23.20
N ALA A 137 -36.50 -3.53 -22.19
CA ALA A 137 -36.02 -2.32 -21.55
C ALA A 137 -34.55 -2.45 -21.19
N VAL A 138 -33.84 -1.32 -21.24
CA VAL A 138 -32.42 -1.20 -20.92
C VAL A 138 -32.13 0.12 -20.23
N SER A 139 -31.14 0.12 -19.34
CA SER A 139 -30.64 1.28 -18.61
C SER A 139 -29.14 1.17 -18.56
N LEU A 140 -28.45 2.24 -18.92
CA LEU A 140 -26.99 2.32 -18.92
C LEU A 140 -26.56 3.64 -18.32
N GLN A 141 -25.71 3.59 -17.31
CA GLN A 141 -24.98 4.76 -16.84
C GLN A 141 -23.58 4.77 -17.45
N GLY A 142 -23.24 5.80 -18.21
CA GLY A 142 -21.92 5.94 -18.84
C GLY A 142 -21.54 7.41 -19.03
N ASP A 143 -20.29 7.69 -19.40
CA ASP A 143 -19.84 9.08 -19.62
C ASP A 143 -20.73 9.81 -20.65
N ALA A 144 -21.12 11.05 -20.36
CA ALA A 144 -22.14 11.84 -21.05
C ALA A 144 -21.86 12.08 -22.53
N ASN A 145 -20.58 12.24 -22.88
CA ASN A 145 -20.11 12.61 -24.22
C ASN A 145 -19.89 11.41 -25.15
N ASP A 146 -20.06 10.18 -24.65
CA ASP A 146 -19.80 8.96 -25.37
C ASP A 146 -21.07 8.27 -25.89
N THR A 147 -20.86 7.36 -26.85
CA THR A 147 -21.88 6.44 -27.38
C THR A 147 -21.54 5.01 -26.99
N TYR A 148 -22.52 4.31 -26.43
CA TYR A 148 -22.40 2.90 -26.07
C TYR A 148 -23.41 2.07 -26.87
N SER A 149 -22.94 1.00 -27.49
CA SER A 149 -23.76 0.09 -28.28
C SER A 149 -23.96 -1.22 -27.54
N LEU A 150 -25.22 -1.58 -27.37
CA LEU A 150 -25.66 -2.83 -26.77
C LEU A 150 -26.09 -3.78 -27.89
N PHE A 151 -25.51 -4.96 -27.90
CA PHE A 151 -25.79 -6.02 -28.86
C PHE A 151 -26.34 -7.25 -28.16
N VAL A 152 -27.10 -8.04 -28.90
CA VAL A 152 -27.67 -9.31 -28.45
C VAL A 152 -27.31 -10.44 -29.40
N SER A 153 -27.25 -11.66 -28.87
CA SER A 153 -26.93 -12.86 -29.63
C SER A 153 -27.54 -14.11 -28.99
N ASP A 154 -27.96 -15.09 -29.78
CA ASP A 154 -28.38 -16.41 -29.27
C ASP A 154 -27.21 -17.40 -29.17
N ASP A 155 -26.19 -17.26 -30.01
CA ASP A 155 -25.06 -18.19 -30.16
C ASP A 155 -23.75 -17.71 -29.50
N GLY A 156 -23.66 -16.42 -29.15
CA GLY A 156 -22.46 -15.78 -28.61
C GLY A 156 -21.38 -15.49 -29.66
N GLN A 157 -21.71 -15.64 -30.95
CA GLN A 157 -20.80 -15.42 -32.07
C GLN A 157 -21.31 -14.31 -32.99
N SER A 158 -22.59 -14.36 -33.34
CA SER A 158 -23.26 -13.41 -34.23
C SER A 158 -24.06 -12.43 -33.38
N TYR A 159 -23.68 -11.14 -33.43
CA TYR A 159 -24.27 -10.10 -32.61
C TYR A 159 -25.04 -9.09 -33.45
N GLU A 160 -26.27 -8.80 -33.04
CA GLU A 160 -27.13 -7.78 -33.64
C GLU A 160 -27.27 -6.58 -32.71
N LEU A 161 -27.28 -5.37 -33.29
CA LEU A 161 -27.43 -4.15 -32.51
C LEU A 161 -28.86 -4.06 -31.96
N LEU A 162 -28.98 -4.04 -30.64
CA LEU A 162 -30.26 -3.85 -29.96
C LEU A 162 -30.53 -2.36 -29.72
N TRP A 163 -29.55 -1.65 -29.18
CA TRP A 163 -29.72 -0.26 -28.77
C TRP A 163 -28.38 0.48 -28.77
N ALA A 164 -28.42 1.79 -29.04
CA ALA A 164 -27.28 2.68 -28.94
C ALA A 164 -27.60 3.84 -28.00
N ALA A 165 -26.92 3.88 -26.86
CA ALA A 165 -26.98 4.94 -25.88
C ALA A 165 -26.19 6.15 -26.41
N ARG A 166 -26.88 7.11 -27.04
CA ARG A 166 -26.27 8.30 -27.64
C ARG A 166 -25.74 9.29 -26.58
N PRO A 167 -24.82 10.21 -26.95
CA PRO A 167 -24.37 11.26 -26.05
C PRO A 167 -25.55 12.11 -25.56
N VAL A 168 -25.47 12.55 -24.31
CA VAL A 168 -26.48 13.38 -23.65
C VAL A 168 -25.87 14.70 -23.20
N ARG A 169 -26.71 15.69 -22.89
CA ARG A 169 -26.24 16.94 -22.28
C ARG A 169 -25.94 16.68 -20.81
N GLY A 170 -24.81 17.21 -20.35
CA GLY A 170 -24.32 17.01 -18.99
C GLY A 170 -22.81 16.81 -19.01
N SER A 171 -22.23 16.67 -17.84
CA SER A 171 -20.83 16.27 -17.67
C SER A 171 -20.78 14.92 -16.96
N GLY A 172 -19.70 14.18 -17.16
CA GLY A 172 -19.42 12.97 -16.38
C GLY A 172 -20.46 11.87 -16.57
N MET A 173 -20.66 11.06 -15.53
CA MET A 173 -21.55 9.90 -15.59
C MET A 173 -23.02 10.32 -15.78
N GLN A 174 -23.69 9.73 -16.77
CA GLN A 174 -25.09 9.99 -17.06
C GLN A 174 -25.87 8.71 -17.36
N THR A 175 -27.06 8.58 -16.77
CA THR A 175 -27.98 7.47 -17.01
C THR A 175 -28.81 7.71 -18.27
N ARG A 176 -28.90 6.67 -19.11
CA ARG A 176 -29.65 6.63 -20.36
C ARG A 176 -30.51 5.39 -20.37
N THR A 177 -31.73 5.51 -20.88
CA THR A 177 -32.69 4.42 -20.85
C THR A 177 -33.40 4.26 -22.20
N ALA A 178 -33.91 3.06 -22.45
CA ALA A 178 -34.84 2.80 -23.55
C ALA A 178 -35.84 1.70 -23.16
N THR A 179 -37.05 1.80 -23.69
CA THR A 179 -38.15 0.83 -23.54
C THR A 179 -38.74 0.51 -24.92
N GLY A 180 -39.60 -0.50 -24.99
CA GLY A 180 -40.23 -0.90 -26.25
C GLY A 180 -39.25 -1.52 -27.24
N LEU A 181 -38.17 -2.12 -26.73
CA LEU A 181 -37.21 -2.85 -27.55
C LEU A 181 -37.79 -4.22 -27.92
N GLU A 182 -37.48 -4.68 -29.13
CA GLU A 182 -37.94 -5.97 -29.67
C GLU A 182 -36.80 -6.98 -29.77
N GLY A 183 -35.76 -6.82 -28.95
CA GLY A 183 -34.59 -7.69 -28.94
C GLY A 183 -34.88 -9.04 -28.28
N ARG A 184 -34.18 -10.07 -28.76
CA ARG A 184 -34.13 -11.38 -28.12
C ARG A 184 -32.72 -11.94 -28.23
N GLY A 185 -32.24 -12.54 -27.15
CA GLY A 185 -30.92 -13.15 -27.14
C GLY A 185 -30.59 -13.82 -25.81
N ARG A 186 -29.59 -14.70 -25.83
CA ARG A 186 -28.99 -15.28 -24.62
C ARG A 186 -27.79 -14.48 -24.13
N TYR A 187 -27.02 -13.90 -25.04
CA TYR A 187 -25.83 -13.14 -24.72
C TYR A 187 -26.07 -11.65 -24.96
N VAL A 188 -25.57 -10.84 -24.04
CA VAL A 188 -25.61 -9.38 -24.13
C VAL A 188 -24.19 -8.88 -24.20
N LYS A 189 -23.86 -8.12 -25.25
CA LYS A 189 -22.53 -7.51 -25.43
C LYS A 189 -22.65 -6.00 -25.38
N LEU A 190 -21.82 -5.36 -24.56
CA LEU A 190 -21.67 -3.91 -24.51
C LEU A 190 -20.32 -3.51 -25.10
N GLN A 191 -20.32 -2.46 -25.92
CA GLN A 191 -19.12 -1.88 -26.54
C GLN A 191 -19.25 -0.36 -26.64
N ALA A 192 -18.14 0.36 -26.53
CA ALA A 192 -18.10 1.79 -26.85
C ALA A 192 -18.02 2.00 -28.37
N SER A 193 -18.87 2.84 -28.95
CA SER A 193 -18.95 3.02 -30.40
C SER A 193 -18.62 4.43 -30.89
N GLY A 194 -18.57 5.43 -30.01
CA GLY A 194 -18.27 6.82 -30.39
C GLY A 194 -18.01 7.72 -29.19
N GLY A 195 -17.43 8.90 -29.43
CA GLY A 195 -17.07 9.88 -28.40
C GLY A 195 -15.58 10.22 -28.42
N ASP A 196 -15.05 10.62 -27.26
CA ASP A 196 -13.71 11.23 -27.15
C ASP A 196 -12.56 10.21 -26.96
N GLY A 197 -12.90 8.93 -26.78
CA GLY A 197 -11.94 7.86 -26.56
C GLY A 197 -11.76 7.47 -25.10
N ARG A 198 -12.47 8.09 -24.15
CA ARG A 198 -12.38 7.86 -22.70
C ARG A 198 -13.68 7.29 -22.16
N TYR A 199 -13.86 6.00 -22.40
CA TYR A 199 -15.13 5.33 -22.14
C TYR A 199 -15.22 4.79 -20.71
N SER A 200 -16.34 5.05 -20.04
CA SER A 200 -16.66 4.41 -18.76
C SER A 200 -18.15 4.11 -18.59
N VAL A 201 -18.42 3.02 -17.87
CA VAL A 201 -19.76 2.55 -17.56
C VAL A 201 -19.86 2.27 -16.08
N GLY A 202 -20.87 2.85 -15.43
CA GLY A 202 -21.19 2.65 -14.02
C GLY A 202 -22.02 1.40 -13.82
N GLU A 203 -23.19 1.33 -14.46
CA GLU A 203 -24.14 0.23 -14.33
C GLU A 203 -24.85 -0.01 -15.68
N LEU A 204 -25.18 -1.27 -15.96
CA LEU A 204 -25.94 -1.76 -17.09
C LEU A 204 -27.04 -2.70 -16.57
N GLY A 205 -28.29 -2.34 -16.83
CA GLY A 205 -29.44 -3.20 -16.59
C GLY A 205 -30.19 -3.52 -17.88
N VAL A 206 -30.71 -4.74 -17.96
CA VAL A 206 -31.59 -5.19 -19.05
C VAL A 206 -32.75 -5.99 -18.47
N TRP A 207 -33.95 -5.81 -19.01
CA TRP A 207 -35.16 -6.44 -18.48
C TRP A 207 -36.01 -7.07 -19.57
N SER A 208 -36.67 -8.19 -19.25
CA SER A 208 -37.66 -8.85 -20.12
C SER A 208 -39.07 -8.25 -20.04
N ARG A 209 -39.31 -7.40 -19.04
CA ARG A 209 -40.51 -6.57 -18.86
C ARG A 209 -40.08 -5.18 -18.42
N VAL A 210 -40.83 -4.15 -18.77
CA VAL A 210 -40.53 -2.79 -18.30
C VAL A 210 -40.84 -2.74 -16.78
N PRO A 211 -39.87 -2.39 -15.92
CA PRO A 211 -40.12 -2.16 -14.49
C PRO A 211 -41.11 -1.01 -14.26
N ASP A 212 -41.77 -0.98 -13.11
CA ASP A 212 -42.55 0.17 -12.65
C ASP A 212 -42.17 0.48 -11.18
N PRO A 213 -41.50 1.61 -10.89
CA PRO A 213 -41.15 2.71 -11.81
C PRO A 213 -39.95 2.41 -12.73
N PHE A 214 -39.84 3.15 -13.85
CA PHE A 214 -38.69 3.10 -14.77
C PHE A 214 -38.08 4.49 -15.05
N PRO A 215 -36.74 4.68 -14.96
CA PRO A 215 -35.74 3.69 -14.56
C PRO A 215 -35.86 3.25 -13.11
N PRO A 216 -35.39 2.03 -12.77
CA PRO A 216 -35.32 1.58 -11.38
C PRO A 216 -34.38 2.47 -10.57
N THR A 217 -34.68 2.65 -9.29
CA THR A 217 -33.81 3.39 -8.38
C THR A 217 -32.54 2.59 -8.10
N LEU A 218 -31.43 2.98 -8.69
CA LEU A 218 -30.12 2.39 -8.41
C LEU A 218 -29.57 2.93 -7.09
N ARG A 219 -28.73 2.12 -6.41
CA ARG A 219 -27.96 2.60 -5.27
C ARG A 219 -26.85 3.51 -5.79
N THR A 220 -27.08 4.81 -5.74
CA THR A 220 -26.07 5.80 -6.13
C THR A 220 -25.09 6.06 -4.99
N SER A 221 -23.85 6.39 -5.33
CA SER A 221 -22.84 6.81 -4.38
C SER A 221 -21.87 7.76 -5.06
N LYS A 222 -21.36 8.75 -4.32
CA LYS A 222 -20.32 9.63 -4.84
C LYS A 222 -19.05 8.85 -5.20
N GLY A 223 -18.70 8.88 -6.48
CA GLY A 223 -17.42 8.39 -6.97
C GLY A 223 -16.26 9.22 -6.43
N LYS A 224 -15.20 8.56 -5.97
CA LYS A 224 -13.91 9.17 -5.72
C LYS A 224 -13.11 9.08 -7.02
N PRO A 225 -12.66 10.20 -7.59
CA PRO A 225 -11.82 10.17 -8.78
C PRO A 225 -10.62 9.24 -8.54
N SER A 226 -10.41 8.30 -9.46
CA SER A 226 -9.34 7.30 -9.31
C SER A 226 -7.94 7.94 -9.31
N GLN A 227 -7.83 9.12 -9.92
CA GLN A 227 -6.65 9.97 -9.90
C GLN A 227 -6.32 10.45 -8.47
N GLU A 228 -7.28 10.97 -7.72
CA GLU A 228 -7.04 11.48 -6.34
C GLU A 228 -6.46 10.41 -5.42
N ASP A 229 -6.96 9.17 -5.48
CA ASP A 229 -6.42 8.04 -4.69
C ASP A 229 -4.98 7.69 -5.10
N ALA A 230 -4.67 7.73 -6.40
CA ALA A 230 -3.31 7.49 -6.87
C ALA A 230 -2.36 8.63 -6.50
N GLU A 231 -2.79 9.88 -6.62
CA GLU A 231 -2.01 11.04 -6.22
C GLU A 231 -1.68 11.01 -4.73
N GLN A 232 -2.68 10.74 -3.89
CA GLN A 232 -2.49 10.61 -2.44
C GLN A 232 -1.49 9.50 -2.10
N ARG A 233 -1.59 8.34 -2.75
CA ARG A 233 -0.64 7.22 -2.56
C ARG A 233 0.77 7.57 -3.03
N MET A 234 0.92 8.29 -4.15
CA MET A 234 2.22 8.76 -4.65
C MET A 234 2.87 9.73 -3.68
N GLN A 235 2.10 10.68 -3.12
CA GLN A 235 2.59 11.64 -2.14
C GLN A 235 3.02 10.97 -0.84
N ILE A 236 2.21 10.06 -0.31
CA ILE A 236 2.54 9.30 0.92
C ILE A 236 3.80 8.45 0.68
N PHE A 237 3.88 7.72 -0.44
CA PHE A 237 5.05 6.94 -0.80
C PHE A 237 6.31 7.82 -0.87
N GLY A 238 6.24 8.94 -1.61
CA GLY A 238 7.35 9.87 -1.76
C GLY A 238 7.84 10.43 -0.42
N LEU A 239 6.92 10.83 0.45
CA LEU A 239 7.23 11.34 1.79
C LEU A 239 7.91 10.27 2.65
N VAL A 240 7.31 9.08 2.73
CA VAL A 240 7.84 7.97 3.55
C VAL A 240 9.22 7.52 3.04
N ALA A 241 9.40 7.44 1.72
CA ALA A 241 10.68 7.09 1.11
C ALA A 241 11.75 8.17 1.38
N ALA A 242 11.42 9.44 1.21
CA ALA A 242 12.35 10.54 1.48
C ALA A 242 12.77 10.58 2.95
N VAL A 243 11.83 10.46 3.90
CA VAL A 243 12.12 10.39 5.34
C VAL A 243 13.02 9.19 5.66
N PHE A 244 12.72 8.01 5.10
CA PHE A 244 13.56 6.84 5.28
C PHE A 244 14.99 7.06 4.76
N LEU A 245 15.15 7.62 3.56
CA LEU A 245 16.46 7.90 2.96
C LEU A 245 17.28 8.91 3.78
N LEU A 246 16.63 9.93 4.34
CA LEU A 246 17.27 10.92 5.20
C LEU A 246 17.70 10.31 6.55
N MET A 247 16.89 9.43 7.12
CA MET A 247 17.16 8.80 8.41
C MET A 247 18.14 7.61 8.34
N HIS A 248 18.17 6.87 7.24
CA HIS A 248 18.97 5.65 7.09
C HIS A 248 20.47 5.96 7.07
N ARG A 249 21.26 5.39 7.99
CA ARG A 249 22.73 5.51 8.00
C ARG A 249 23.40 4.18 7.79
N ARG A 250 24.64 4.23 7.30
CA ARG A 250 25.51 3.06 7.16
C ARG A 250 25.64 2.29 8.48
N ASP A 251 25.83 3.04 9.57
CA ASP A 251 26.00 2.52 10.94
C ASP A 251 24.70 2.48 11.75
N SER A 252 23.54 2.63 11.09
CA SER A 252 22.25 2.51 11.77
C SER A 252 22.08 1.10 12.35
N PRO A 253 21.46 0.98 13.55
CA PRO A 253 21.15 -0.32 14.13
C PRO A 253 20.22 -1.12 13.20
N TRP A 254 20.30 -2.45 13.28
CA TRP A 254 19.60 -3.37 12.37
C TRP A 254 18.08 -3.12 12.30
N TRP A 255 17.44 -2.73 13.41
CA TRP A 255 16.01 -2.44 13.45
C TRP A 255 15.63 -1.24 12.56
N MET A 256 16.52 -0.26 12.45
CA MET A 256 16.31 0.90 11.58
C MET A 256 16.49 0.53 10.11
N LYS A 257 17.32 -0.47 9.81
CA LYS A 257 17.42 -1.06 8.46
C LYS A 257 16.14 -1.83 8.12
N ALA A 258 15.54 -2.51 9.09
CA ALA A 258 14.26 -3.20 8.91
C ALA A 258 13.10 -2.25 8.56
N LEU A 259 13.17 -0.96 8.92
CA LEU A 259 12.16 0.04 8.53
C LEU A 259 12.05 0.24 7.00
N VAL A 260 13.00 -0.26 6.20
CA VAL A 260 12.90 -0.26 4.74
C VAL A 260 11.64 -0.96 4.21
N ILE A 261 11.09 -1.89 5.00
CA ILE A 261 9.86 -2.62 4.67
C ILE A 261 8.69 -1.64 4.46
N VAL A 262 8.65 -0.52 5.19
CA VAL A 262 7.55 0.46 5.12
C VAL A 262 7.49 1.13 3.73
N PRO A 263 8.52 1.85 3.24
CA PRO A 263 8.47 2.43 1.90
C PRO A 263 8.35 1.37 0.79
N VAL A 264 8.92 0.17 0.97
CA VAL A 264 8.74 -0.93 0.01
C VAL A 264 7.26 -1.34 -0.08
N GLY A 265 6.58 -1.50 1.06
CA GLY A 265 5.15 -1.82 1.09
C GLY A 265 4.29 -0.75 0.41
N PHE A 266 4.56 0.53 0.67
CA PHE A 266 3.90 1.63 -0.03
C PHE A 266 4.21 1.64 -1.53
N GLY A 267 5.45 1.34 -1.92
CA GLY A 267 5.86 1.25 -3.31
C GLY A 267 5.15 0.13 -4.07
N ILE A 268 4.99 -1.05 -3.46
CA ILE A 268 4.21 -2.16 -4.04
C ILE A 268 2.74 -1.77 -4.17
N SER A 269 2.14 -1.20 -3.11
CA SER A 269 0.75 -0.73 -3.11
C SER A 269 0.48 0.30 -4.22
N LEU A 270 1.40 1.26 -4.38
CA LEU A 270 1.36 2.24 -5.47
C LEU A 270 1.51 1.57 -6.83
N GLY A 271 2.45 0.64 -6.99
CA GLY A 271 2.67 -0.09 -8.25
C GLY A 271 1.44 -0.87 -8.70
N LEU A 272 0.76 -1.54 -7.77
CA LEU A 272 -0.52 -2.22 -8.05
C LEU A 272 -1.58 -1.22 -8.52
N LYS A 273 -1.72 -0.07 -7.84
CA LYS A 273 -2.69 0.97 -8.25
C LYS A 273 -2.38 1.56 -9.63
N LEU A 274 -1.11 1.85 -9.90
CA LEU A 274 -0.66 2.35 -11.21
C LEU A 274 -0.91 1.32 -12.32
N SER A 275 -0.80 0.03 -12.03
CA SER A 275 -1.11 -1.02 -13.01
C SER A 275 -2.59 -1.06 -13.40
N GLU A 276 -3.49 -0.77 -12.45
CA GLU A 276 -4.93 -0.62 -12.74
C GLU A 276 -5.22 0.62 -13.57
N LEU A 277 -4.47 1.70 -13.33
CA LEU A 277 -4.61 2.97 -14.03
C LEU A 277 -3.96 3.00 -15.41
N TRP A 278 -3.13 2.02 -15.75
CA TRP A 278 -2.47 2.00 -17.06
C TRP A 278 -3.51 2.09 -18.19
N PRO A 279 -3.30 2.89 -19.26
CA PRO A 279 -2.23 3.86 -19.43
C PRO A 279 -2.41 5.08 -18.52
N LEU A 280 -1.30 5.56 -17.95
CA LEU A 280 -1.29 6.76 -17.11
C LEU A 280 -1.53 8.01 -17.95
N GLU A 281 -2.28 8.97 -17.41
CA GLU A 281 -2.41 10.28 -18.04
C GLU A 281 -1.19 11.16 -17.73
N GLN A 282 -1.11 12.32 -18.40
CA GLN A 282 0.03 13.21 -18.27
C GLN A 282 0.19 13.77 -16.85
N ALA A 283 -0.91 13.93 -16.12
CA ALA A 283 -0.90 14.40 -14.74
C ALA A 283 -0.21 13.38 -13.80
N GLU A 284 -0.59 12.10 -13.88
CA GLU A 284 0.02 11.05 -13.06
C GLU A 284 1.48 10.81 -13.45
N LEU A 285 1.82 10.87 -14.73
CA LEU A 285 3.22 10.79 -15.18
C LEU A 285 4.07 11.92 -14.63
N THR A 286 3.52 13.15 -14.59
CA THR A 286 4.21 14.31 -14.04
C THR A 286 4.41 14.15 -12.54
N LEU A 287 3.38 13.73 -11.81
CA LEU A 287 3.48 13.49 -10.38
C LEU A 287 4.47 12.36 -10.05
N LEU A 288 4.42 11.24 -10.79
CA LEU A 288 5.35 10.12 -10.63
C LEU A 288 6.80 10.56 -10.83
N ARG A 289 7.08 11.35 -11.87
CA ARG A 289 8.41 11.92 -12.12
C ARG A 289 8.85 12.85 -10.99
N ALA A 290 7.95 13.70 -10.49
CA ALA A 290 8.23 14.60 -9.38
C ALA A 290 8.56 13.81 -8.09
N THR A 291 7.82 12.74 -7.79
CA THR A 291 8.08 11.86 -6.65
C THR A 291 9.43 11.17 -6.75
N ILE A 292 9.79 10.66 -7.94
CA ILE A 292 11.11 10.03 -8.17
C ILE A 292 12.23 11.06 -8.00
N ALA A 293 12.08 12.26 -8.56
CA ALA A 293 13.05 13.35 -8.43
C ALA A 293 13.25 13.76 -6.96
N ALA A 294 12.16 13.89 -6.20
CA ALA A 294 12.23 14.21 -4.77
C ALA A 294 12.99 13.13 -3.98
N CYS A 295 12.76 11.84 -4.28
CA CYS A 295 13.50 10.74 -3.65
C CYS A 295 14.99 10.76 -4.03
N ALA A 296 15.33 11.12 -5.27
CA ALA A 296 16.71 11.19 -5.75
C ALA A 296 17.52 12.34 -5.11
N VAL A 297 16.85 13.43 -4.69
CA VAL A 297 17.47 14.58 -4.03
C VAL A 297 17.72 14.34 -2.54
N ALA A 298 17.05 13.38 -1.90
CA ALA A 298 17.20 13.11 -0.47
C ALA A 298 18.62 12.69 -0.05
N PRO A 299 19.32 11.76 -0.73
CA PRO A 299 20.70 11.39 -0.38
C PRO A 299 21.73 12.54 -0.40
N PRO A 300 21.83 13.40 -1.45
CA PRO A 300 22.77 14.51 -1.43
C PRO A 300 22.42 15.58 -0.38
N LEU A 301 21.13 15.86 -0.15
CA LEU A 301 20.71 16.74 0.95
C LEU A 301 21.18 16.23 2.30
N ARG A 302 21.11 14.92 2.53
CA ARG A 302 21.62 14.28 3.75
C ARG A 302 23.11 14.54 3.95
N TRP A 303 23.90 14.51 2.88
CA TRP A 303 25.34 14.80 2.95
C TRP A 303 25.63 16.29 3.20
N GLY A 304 24.87 17.19 2.57
CA GLY A 304 25.06 18.64 2.74
C GLY A 304 24.62 19.18 4.11
N PHE A 305 23.56 18.64 4.71
CA PHE A 305 23.02 19.12 6.00
C PHE A 305 23.72 18.54 7.23
N TRP A 306 24.49 17.46 7.06
CA TRP A 306 25.30 16.86 8.13
C TRP A 306 26.78 16.97 7.79
N PRO A 307 27.32 18.18 7.58
CA PRO A 307 28.75 18.34 7.49
C PRO A 307 29.29 17.97 8.87
N CYS A 308 30.05 16.86 8.90
CA CYS A 308 30.87 16.40 10.02
C CYS A 308 30.65 17.19 11.31
N LEU A 309 29.69 16.79 12.16
CA LEU A 309 29.80 17.09 13.58
C LEU A 309 31.21 16.59 13.95
N PRO A 310 32.16 17.49 14.25
CA PRO A 310 33.54 17.09 14.38
C PRO A 310 33.56 16.01 15.45
N SER A 311 34.07 14.84 15.13
CA SER A 311 34.35 13.78 16.11
C SER A 311 35.49 14.20 17.06
N ALA A 312 35.76 15.50 17.17
CA ALA A 312 36.71 16.09 18.09
C ALA A 312 36.02 16.20 19.46
N VAL A 313 36.74 15.77 20.49
CA VAL A 313 36.40 15.83 21.93
C VAL A 313 35.67 14.61 22.50
N ILE A 314 36.11 13.39 22.18
CA ILE A 314 36.12 12.29 23.18
C ILE A 314 37.44 11.52 23.07
N THR A 315 38.57 12.17 23.36
CA THR A 315 39.84 11.46 23.63
C THR A 315 40.81 12.33 24.45
N THR A 316 40.39 12.84 25.61
CA THR A 316 41.34 13.47 26.56
C THR A 316 40.98 13.32 28.05
N SER A 317 40.26 12.27 28.46
CA SER A 317 40.03 12.01 29.89
C SER A 317 40.38 10.60 30.39
N ALA A 318 40.85 9.69 29.52
CA ALA A 318 41.26 8.35 29.94
C ALA A 318 42.75 8.20 30.31
N CYS A 319 43.60 9.22 30.11
CA CYS A 319 45.02 9.15 30.47
C CYS A 319 45.38 9.70 31.85
N ARG A 320 44.42 10.04 32.73
CA ARG A 320 44.73 10.63 34.04
C ARG A 320 44.73 9.66 35.24
N ASN A 321 44.50 8.35 35.05
CA ASN A 321 44.43 7.41 36.17
C ASN A 321 45.27 6.12 36.09
N PHE A 322 46.24 6.03 35.16
CA PHE A 322 47.30 5.02 35.27
C PHE A 322 48.64 5.71 35.51
N GLY A 323 49.04 5.75 36.78
CA GLY A 323 50.36 6.17 37.23
C GLY A 323 51.44 5.18 36.79
N MET A 324 51.82 5.21 35.52
CA MET A 324 53.10 4.67 35.07
C MET A 324 53.92 5.82 34.48
N ARG A 325 55.04 6.13 35.14
CA ARG A 325 56.12 6.94 34.57
C ARG A 325 56.94 6.03 33.64
N PRO A 326 57.01 6.26 32.32
CA PRO A 326 58.08 5.70 31.52
C PRO A 326 59.30 6.62 31.66
N LYS A 327 60.36 6.11 32.27
CA LYS A 327 61.70 6.73 32.17
C LYS A 327 62.22 6.47 30.74
N GLY A 328 62.49 7.54 30.01
CA GLY A 328 63.48 7.54 28.93
C GLY A 328 63.05 6.97 27.58
N VAL A 329 62.15 7.67 26.86
CA VAL A 329 62.10 7.61 25.40
C VAL A 329 61.86 9.02 24.88
N ARG A 330 62.73 9.50 23.99
CA ARG A 330 62.65 10.83 23.37
C ARG A 330 61.46 10.85 22.38
N PRO A 331 60.61 11.89 22.36
CA PRO A 331 59.55 12.01 21.37
C PRO A 331 60.15 12.37 20.00
N LEU A 332 60.02 11.47 19.04
CA LEU A 332 60.25 11.77 17.62
C LEU A 332 59.00 12.52 17.11
N PHE A 333 59.13 13.83 16.94
CA PHE A 333 58.16 14.67 16.24
C PHE A 333 58.10 14.22 14.77
N ILE A 334 57.02 13.53 14.38
CA ILE A 334 56.65 13.38 12.97
C ILE A 334 55.63 14.48 12.67
N HIS A 335 56.09 15.53 11.98
CA HIS A 335 55.23 16.50 11.30
C HIS A 335 54.52 15.77 10.15
N GLY A 336 53.32 15.26 10.43
CA GLY A 336 52.41 14.76 9.41
C GLY A 336 51.58 15.92 8.85
N ILE A 337 51.97 16.39 7.67
CA ILE A 337 51.23 17.36 6.86
C ILE A 337 49.92 16.70 6.41
N CYS A 338 48.80 16.99 7.08
CA CYS A 338 47.46 16.74 6.54
C CYS A 338 47.11 17.87 5.56
N GLY A 339 47.56 17.73 4.32
CA GLY A 339 47.05 18.52 3.20
C GLY A 339 45.81 17.86 2.60
N CYS A 340 44.62 18.22 3.09
CA CYS A 340 43.39 18.04 2.32
C CYS A 340 43.21 19.25 1.40
N THR A 341 43.86 19.22 0.24
CA THR A 341 43.44 20.00 -0.91
C THR A 341 42.35 19.22 -1.64
N SER A 342 41.12 19.69 -1.55
CA SER A 342 40.05 19.35 -2.49
C SER A 342 40.31 20.01 -3.84
N PRO A 343 40.22 19.27 -4.96
CA PRO A 343 39.85 19.87 -6.23
C PRO A 343 38.43 19.42 -6.60
N TRP A 344 37.68 20.38 -7.17
CA TRP A 344 36.35 20.28 -7.81
C TRP A 344 35.13 20.42 -6.91
#